data_AF-A0A2D8SX15-F1
#
_entry.id   AF-A0A2D8SX15-F1
#
_cell.length_a   1.000
_cell.length_b   1.000
_cell.length_c   1.000
_cell.angle_alpha   90.00
_cell.angle_beta   90.00
_cell.angle_gamma   90.00
#
_symmetry.space_group_name_H-M   'P 1'
#
loop_
_entity.id
_entity.type
_entity.pdbx_description
1 polymer ?
#
loop_
_entity_poly.entity_id
_entity_poly.type
_entity_poly.pdbx_seq_one_letter_code
_entity_poly.pdbx_strand_id
1 'polypeptide(L)'
;MPVVSAQDTDQDGVLDDEDACPNEYGEAENGCPDSDDDGVPDNEDEFPDNPDEQYDDDGDGVGNNEDAFPEDENEQYDSDDDGVGDNEDAFPEDPDEQYDSDDDGLGDNGDNCPYEYAMTEDGCPKEEIMYVQYKDFDDDMYDCE
;
A
#
# COMPACT_ATOMS: atom_id res chain seq x y z
N MET A 1 23.76 -7.38 57.70
CA MET A 1 23.43 -7.11 56.29
C MET A 1 21.95 -6.74 56.30
N PRO A 2 21.55 -5.53 55.88
CA PRO A 2 20.13 -5.25 55.71
C PRO A 2 19.62 -6.21 54.62
N VAL A 3 18.52 -6.87 54.90
CA VAL A 3 17.78 -7.63 53.89
C VAL A 3 17.27 -6.57 52.93
N VAL A 4 17.71 -6.60 51.67
CA VAL A 4 17.03 -5.86 50.62
C VAL A 4 15.63 -6.48 50.61
N SER A 5 14.65 -5.76 51.15
CA SER A 5 13.25 -6.08 50.89
C SER A 5 13.12 -5.98 49.39
N ALA A 6 12.62 -7.03 48.75
CA ALA A 6 12.17 -6.90 47.38
C ALA A 6 11.16 -5.73 47.35
N GLN A 7 11.40 -4.79 46.44
CA GLN A 7 10.59 -3.59 46.27
C GLN A 7 9.62 -3.88 45.12
N ASP A 8 8.40 -3.38 45.30
CA ASP A 8 7.29 -3.48 44.37
C ASP A 8 6.63 -2.11 44.47
N THR A 9 6.92 -1.26 43.49
CA THR A 9 6.69 0.18 43.54
C THR A 9 5.25 0.56 43.19
N ASP A 10 4.64 -0.13 42.23
CA ASP A 10 3.25 0.07 41.78
C ASP A 10 2.25 -0.92 42.41
N GLN A 11 2.72 -1.93 43.15
CA GLN A 11 1.91 -2.89 43.90
C GLN A 11 1.06 -3.80 43.00
N ASP A 12 1.61 -4.17 41.84
CA ASP A 12 0.99 -5.12 40.92
C ASP A 12 1.27 -6.60 41.27
N GLY A 13 2.28 -6.83 42.12
CA GLY A 13 2.69 -8.14 42.59
C GLY A 13 3.92 -8.72 41.88
N VAL A 14 4.46 -8.02 40.88
CA VAL A 14 5.79 -8.23 40.30
C VAL A 14 6.79 -7.34 41.05
N LEU A 15 8.03 -7.80 41.18
CA LEU A 15 9.07 -7.04 41.89
C LEU A 15 9.77 -6.09 40.92
N ASP A 16 10.20 -4.91 41.36
CA ASP A 16 10.89 -3.91 40.52
C ASP A 16 12.07 -4.48 39.71
N ASP A 17 12.70 -5.59 40.14
CA ASP A 17 13.81 -6.25 39.44
C ASP A 17 13.39 -7.34 38.44
N GLU A 18 12.14 -7.74 38.46
CA GLU A 18 11.48 -8.70 37.57
C GLU A 18 10.40 -8.03 36.68
N ASP A 19 10.06 -6.77 36.98
CA ASP A 19 9.04 -5.96 36.33
C ASP A 19 9.62 -5.12 35.16
N ALA A 20 8.99 -5.22 33.99
CA ALA A 20 9.34 -4.45 32.80
C ALA A 20 8.80 -3.02 32.86
N CYS A 21 7.78 -2.76 33.68
CA CYS A 21 7.16 -1.47 33.91
C CYS A 21 7.09 -1.09 35.41
N PRO A 22 8.23 -0.91 36.13
CA PRO A 22 8.28 -0.80 37.61
C PRO A 22 7.59 0.38 38.28
N ASN A 23 6.88 1.23 37.53
CA ASN A 23 6.13 2.36 38.09
C ASN A 23 4.68 2.41 37.57
N GLU A 24 4.26 1.42 36.78
CA GLU A 24 2.98 1.37 36.11
C GLU A 24 2.35 0.02 36.40
N TYR A 25 1.24 0.02 37.12
CA TYR A 25 0.53 -1.19 37.50
C TYR A 25 0.12 -2.00 36.25
N GLY A 26 0.59 -3.24 36.14
CA GLY A 26 0.22 -4.18 35.09
C GLY A 26 -0.43 -5.46 35.61
N GLU A 27 -1.37 -6.04 34.85
CA GLU A 27 -1.87 -7.39 35.16
C GLU A 27 -1.08 -8.50 34.43
N ALA A 28 -0.26 -8.14 33.44
CA ALA A 28 0.54 -9.06 32.65
C ALA A 28 1.67 -9.71 33.47
N GLU A 29 2.20 -10.83 32.98
CA GLU A 29 3.29 -11.56 33.66
C GLU A 29 4.58 -10.72 33.79
N ASN A 30 4.79 -9.76 32.90
CA ASN A 30 5.94 -8.86 32.91
C ASN A 30 5.73 -7.59 33.76
N GLY A 31 4.59 -7.43 34.44
CA GLY A 31 4.25 -6.25 35.25
C GLY A 31 3.81 -5.02 34.46
N CYS A 32 3.62 -5.14 33.14
CA CYS A 32 3.15 -4.03 32.31
C CYS A 32 1.63 -4.01 32.13
N PRO A 33 1.04 -2.80 31.95
CA PRO A 33 -0.34 -2.67 31.52
C PRO A 33 -0.60 -3.35 30.18
N ASP A 34 -1.85 -3.74 29.96
CA ASP A 34 -2.42 -4.24 28.70
C ASP A 34 -3.75 -3.49 28.56
N SER A 35 -3.73 -2.43 27.75
CA SER A 35 -4.75 -1.38 27.73
C SER A 35 -6.01 -1.80 26.97
N ASP A 36 -5.90 -2.75 26.04
CA ASP A 36 -7.01 -3.26 25.24
C ASP A 36 -7.39 -4.73 25.52
N ASP A 37 -6.67 -5.39 26.44
CA ASP A 37 -6.90 -6.75 26.91
C ASP A 37 -6.71 -7.83 25.82
N ASP A 38 -5.82 -7.61 24.85
CA ASP A 38 -5.54 -8.58 23.77
C ASP A 38 -4.48 -9.64 24.13
N GLY A 39 -3.75 -9.41 25.22
CA GLY A 39 -2.72 -10.30 25.75
C GLY A 39 -1.28 -9.93 25.38
N VAL A 40 -1.06 -8.84 24.65
CA VAL A 40 0.24 -8.20 24.42
C VAL A 40 0.33 -6.95 25.30
N PRO A 41 1.29 -6.87 26.23
CA PRO A 41 1.39 -5.70 27.10
C PRO A 41 1.78 -4.43 26.32
N ASP A 42 1.33 -3.25 26.77
CA ASP A 42 1.48 -1.94 26.11
C ASP A 42 2.92 -1.59 25.70
N ASN A 43 3.92 -2.17 26.38
CA ASN A 43 5.34 -1.94 26.11
C ASN A 43 5.90 -2.83 24.97
N GLU A 44 5.14 -3.82 24.53
CA GLU A 44 5.44 -4.78 23.47
C GLU A 44 4.41 -4.71 22.32
N ASP A 45 3.38 -3.88 22.46
CA ASP A 45 2.31 -3.64 21.49
C ASP A 45 2.52 -2.33 20.73
N GLU A 46 2.48 -2.38 19.39
CA GLU A 46 2.57 -1.19 18.54
C GLU A 46 1.27 -0.38 18.49
N PHE A 47 0.13 -1.01 18.81
CA PHE A 47 -1.19 -0.39 18.87
C PHE A 47 -1.92 -0.64 20.22
N PRO A 48 -1.42 -0.12 21.36
CA PRO A 48 -1.91 -0.46 22.72
C PRO A 48 -3.39 -0.16 23.04
N ASP A 49 -4.12 0.48 22.14
CA ASP A 49 -5.53 0.83 22.31
C ASP A 49 -6.45 0.04 21.34
N ASN A 50 -5.89 -0.89 20.55
CA ASN A 50 -6.60 -1.63 19.50
C ASN A 50 -6.37 -3.15 19.61
N PRO A 51 -7.33 -3.90 20.18
CA PRO A 51 -7.13 -5.32 20.48
C PRO A 51 -7.10 -6.22 19.24
N ASP A 52 -7.35 -5.65 18.06
CA ASP A 52 -7.28 -6.34 16.79
C ASP A 52 -5.94 -6.10 16.07
N GLU A 53 -5.01 -5.29 16.60
CA GLU A 53 -3.70 -4.99 15.99
C GLU A 53 -2.58 -4.97 17.02
N GLN A 54 -1.48 -5.69 16.76
CA GLN A 54 -0.33 -5.77 17.70
C GLN A 54 1.01 -5.38 17.09
N TYR A 55 1.10 -5.44 15.76
CA TYR A 55 2.35 -5.38 15.01
C TYR A 55 2.18 -4.48 13.78
N ASP A 56 3.25 -3.75 13.46
CA ASP A 56 3.41 -2.90 12.27
C ASP A 56 4.79 -3.26 11.67
N ASP A 57 4.82 -4.27 10.81
CA ASP A 57 6.07 -4.93 10.39
C ASP A 57 6.94 -4.01 9.50
N ASP A 58 6.34 -3.07 8.77
CA ASP A 58 7.04 -2.10 7.93
C ASP A 58 7.08 -0.67 8.50
N GLY A 59 6.29 -0.37 9.52
CA GLY A 59 6.35 0.88 10.28
C GLY A 59 5.59 2.04 9.63
N ASP A 60 4.59 1.77 8.81
CA ASP A 60 3.82 2.79 8.10
C ASP A 60 2.62 3.34 8.89
N GLY A 61 2.30 2.70 10.01
CA GLY A 61 1.24 3.08 10.94
C GLY A 61 -0.10 2.40 10.71
N VAL A 62 -0.21 1.44 9.79
CA VAL A 62 -1.34 0.52 9.64
C VAL A 62 -0.93 -0.84 10.23
N GLY A 63 -1.81 -1.44 11.05
CA GLY A 63 -1.49 -2.71 11.68
C GLY A 63 -1.54 -3.87 10.69
N ASN A 64 -0.70 -4.88 10.91
CA ASN A 64 -0.54 -6.03 10.02
C ASN A 64 -1.85 -6.79 9.71
N ASN A 65 -2.89 -6.70 10.54
CA ASN A 65 -4.17 -7.38 10.26
C ASN A 65 -5.09 -6.56 9.34
N GLU A 66 -4.92 -5.23 9.27
CA GLU A 66 -5.64 -4.31 8.37
C GLU A 66 -4.86 -4.03 7.09
N ASP A 67 -3.53 -4.16 7.13
CA ASP A 67 -2.65 -3.92 6.00
C ASP A 67 -2.66 -5.08 4.96
N ALA A 68 -2.94 -4.74 3.70
CA ALA A 68 -2.90 -5.68 2.59
C ALA A 68 -1.45 -6.14 2.24
N PHE A 69 -0.44 -5.31 2.50
CA PHE A 69 0.98 -5.61 2.27
C PHE A 69 1.86 -5.27 3.49
N PRO A 70 1.79 -6.06 4.58
CA PRO A 70 2.48 -5.78 5.86
C PRO A 70 4.03 -5.73 5.84
N GLU A 71 4.66 -5.87 4.67
CA GLU A 71 6.12 -5.78 4.52
C GLU A 71 6.55 -4.63 3.60
N ASP A 72 5.62 -3.80 3.13
CA ASP A 72 5.88 -2.67 2.22
C ASP A 72 5.21 -1.38 2.70
N GLU A 73 6.01 -0.52 3.35
CA GLU A 73 5.58 0.79 3.89
C GLU A 73 4.93 1.75 2.87
N ASN A 74 4.92 1.39 1.59
CA ASN A 74 4.33 2.18 0.51
C ASN A 74 3.02 1.58 -0.04
N GLU A 75 2.56 0.43 0.44
CA GLU A 75 1.34 -0.24 -0.06
C GLU A 75 0.47 -0.75 1.07
N GLN A 76 -0.66 -0.08 1.34
CA GLN A 76 -1.57 -0.45 2.44
C GLN A 76 -2.86 -1.13 1.97
N TYR A 77 -3.23 -0.89 0.71
CA TYR A 77 -4.55 -1.21 0.18
C TYR A 77 -4.41 -2.01 -1.12
N ASP A 78 -5.29 -3.00 -1.29
CA ASP A 78 -5.52 -3.77 -2.51
C ASP A 78 -7.02 -3.72 -2.76
N SER A 79 -7.46 -2.71 -3.51
CA SER A 79 -8.88 -2.34 -3.61
C SER A 79 -9.71 -3.37 -4.39
N ASP A 80 -9.09 -4.20 -5.24
CA ASP A 80 -9.76 -5.24 -6.03
C ASP A 80 -9.32 -6.69 -5.73
N ASP A 81 -8.46 -6.87 -4.73
CA ASP A 81 -7.94 -8.16 -4.24
C ASP A 81 -7.14 -8.95 -5.31
N ASP A 82 -6.43 -8.25 -6.20
CA ASP A 82 -5.65 -8.88 -7.28
C ASP A 82 -4.18 -9.19 -6.92
N GLY A 83 -3.72 -8.64 -5.79
CA GLY A 83 -2.39 -8.82 -5.23
C GLY A 83 -1.36 -7.78 -5.66
N VAL A 84 -1.77 -6.69 -6.31
CA VAL A 84 -0.96 -5.48 -6.54
C VAL A 84 -1.52 -4.33 -5.69
N GLY A 85 -0.64 -3.59 -5.02
CA GLY A 85 -1.07 -2.49 -4.16
C GLY A 85 -1.58 -1.29 -4.96
N ASP A 86 -2.55 -0.58 -4.40
CA ASP A 86 -3.22 0.57 -5.02
C ASP A 86 -2.24 1.67 -5.51
N ASN A 87 -1.04 1.80 -4.95
CA ASN A 87 -0.06 2.80 -5.41
C ASN A 87 0.79 2.30 -6.60
N GLU A 88 0.92 0.99 -6.79
CA GLU A 88 1.58 0.35 -7.93
C GLU A 88 0.61 -0.04 -9.07
N ASP A 89 -0.68 -0.17 -8.77
CA ASP A 89 -1.72 -0.54 -9.73
C ASP A 89 -2.22 0.66 -10.55
N ALA A 90 -2.15 0.55 -11.88
CA ALA A 90 -2.70 1.55 -12.80
C ALA A 90 -4.24 1.60 -12.79
N PHE A 91 -4.91 0.49 -12.45
CA PHE A 91 -6.36 0.38 -12.34
C PHE A 91 -6.80 -0.34 -11.04
N PRO A 92 -6.71 0.32 -9.86
CA PRO A 92 -6.95 -0.28 -8.53
C PRO A 92 -8.36 -0.85 -8.26
N GLU A 93 -9.26 -0.87 -9.24
CA GLU A 93 -10.64 -1.33 -9.07
C GLU A 93 -11.01 -2.38 -10.13
N ASP A 94 -10.04 -2.81 -10.95
CA ASP A 94 -10.20 -3.81 -12.00
C ASP A 94 -9.13 -4.90 -11.88
N PRO A 95 -9.46 -6.04 -11.24
CA PRO A 95 -8.49 -7.07 -10.89
C PRO A 95 -7.95 -7.85 -12.10
N ASP A 96 -8.41 -7.50 -13.30
CA ASP A 96 -7.92 -8.04 -14.57
C ASP A 96 -6.96 -7.04 -15.27
N GLU A 97 -6.65 -5.84 -14.73
CA GLU A 97 -5.85 -4.78 -15.38
C GLU A 97 -4.87 -4.07 -14.44
N GLN A 98 -3.62 -4.52 -14.36
CA GLN A 98 -2.62 -3.91 -13.45
C GLN A 98 -1.72 -2.84 -14.08
N TYR A 99 -1.65 -2.81 -15.41
CA TYR A 99 -0.64 -2.05 -16.15
C TYR A 99 -1.27 -1.20 -17.26
N ASP A 100 -0.78 0.02 -17.41
CA ASP A 100 -1.01 0.91 -18.57
C ASP A 100 0.37 1.28 -19.15
N SER A 101 0.87 0.46 -20.07
CA SER A 101 2.25 0.56 -20.53
C SER A 101 2.54 1.80 -21.38
N ASP A 102 1.52 2.49 -21.90
CA ASP A 102 1.67 3.70 -22.72
C ASP A 102 0.96 4.95 -22.18
N ASP A 103 0.34 4.86 -20.99
CA ASP A 103 -0.36 5.91 -20.26
C ASP A 103 -1.56 6.51 -21.04
N ASP A 104 -2.24 5.70 -21.85
CA ASP A 104 -3.40 6.14 -22.64
C ASP A 104 -4.77 5.97 -21.95
N GLY A 105 -4.77 5.32 -20.78
CA GLY A 105 -5.94 5.07 -19.94
C GLY A 105 -6.71 3.80 -20.26
N LEU A 106 -6.18 2.92 -21.11
CA LEU A 106 -6.67 1.56 -21.34
C LEU A 106 -5.64 0.55 -20.82
N GLY A 107 -6.07 -0.39 -19.99
CA GLY A 107 -5.17 -1.40 -19.44
C GLY A 107 -4.60 -2.34 -20.51
N ASP A 108 -3.40 -2.86 -20.26
CA ASP A 108 -2.64 -3.69 -21.19
C ASP A 108 -3.41 -4.95 -21.65
N ASN A 109 -4.33 -5.50 -20.84
CA ASN A 109 -5.13 -6.66 -21.24
C ASN A 109 -6.34 -6.28 -22.12
N GLY A 110 -6.81 -5.03 -22.02
CA GLY A 110 -7.88 -4.43 -22.80
C GLY A 110 -7.41 -3.73 -24.07
N ASP A 111 -6.12 -3.39 -24.14
CA ASP A 111 -5.51 -2.69 -25.25
C ASP A 111 -5.00 -3.64 -26.36
N ASN A 112 -5.39 -3.36 -27.62
CA ASN A 112 -4.86 -4.10 -28.76
C ASN A 112 -3.45 -3.64 -29.19
N CYS A 113 -3.01 -2.46 -28.74
CA CYS A 113 -1.71 -1.87 -28.97
C CYS A 113 -1.06 -1.34 -27.66
N PRO A 114 -0.77 -2.19 -26.66
CA PRO A 114 -0.36 -1.79 -25.28
C PRO A 114 0.88 -0.91 -25.13
N TYR A 115 1.58 -0.57 -26.20
CA TYR A 115 2.85 0.17 -26.15
C TYR A 115 2.84 1.40 -27.07
N GLU A 116 1.66 1.78 -27.58
CA GLU A 116 1.49 2.81 -28.61
C GLU A 116 0.32 3.75 -28.27
N TYR A 117 0.62 4.75 -27.44
CA TYR A 117 -0.35 5.72 -26.93
C TYR A 117 -1.46 6.10 -27.91
N ALA A 118 -2.70 5.71 -27.61
CA ALA A 118 -3.86 6.08 -28.40
C ALA A 118 -5.19 6.00 -27.63
N MET A 119 -5.63 7.15 -27.13
CA MET A 119 -6.95 7.44 -26.55
C MET A 119 -8.17 7.06 -27.44
N THR A 120 -8.36 5.78 -27.68
CA THR A 120 -9.32 5.14 -28.59
C THR A 120 -9.88 3.91 -27.92
N GLU A 121 -11.06 3.44 -28.38
CA GLU A 121 -11.73 2.29 -27.76
C GLU A 121 -10.90 0.99 -27.87
N ASP A 122 -10.04 0.89 -28.88
CA ASP A 122 -9.19 -0.26 -29.13
C ASP A 122 -7.72 -0.04 -28.73
N GLY A 123 -7.38 1.11 -28.13
CA GLY A 123 -6.03 1.53 -27.73
C GLY A 123 -4.99 1.59 -28.86
N CYS A 124 -5.43 1.53 -30.12
CA CYS A 124 -4.55 1.57 -31.27
C CYS A 124 -4.56 2.93 -31.97
N PRO A 125 -3.39 3.49 -32.33
CA PRO A 125 -3.32 4.69 -33.13
C PRO A 125 -4.07 4.47 -34.43
N LYS A 126 -5.06 5.31 -34.70
CA LYS A 126 -5.71 5.29 -36.00
C LYS A 126 -4.65 5.59 -37.03
N GLU A 127 -4.50 4.70 -38.01
CA GLU A 127 -3.78 5.03 -39.23
C GLU A 127 -4.54 6.19 -39.89
N GLU A 128 -4.24 7.42 -39.49
CA GLU A 128 -4.38 8.54 -40.39
C GLU A 128 -3.40 8.24 -41.51
N ILE A 129 -3.94 7.58 -42.52
CA ILE A 129 -3.40 7.47 -43.86
C ILE A 129 -2.84 8.84 -44.22
N MET A 130 -1.52 8.99 -44.03
CA MET A 130 -0.68 10.02 -44.63
C MET A 130 -0.55 9.76 -46.15
N TYR A 131 -1.66 9.39 -46.78
CA TYR A 131 -1.80 9.24 -48.22
C TYR A 131 -2.53 10.45 -48.78
N VAL A 132 -1.70 11.40 -49.23
CA VAL A 132 -1.87 12.28 -50.39
C VAL A 132 -2.71 13.57 -50.23
N GLN A 133 -2.11 14.61 -49.63
CA GLN A 133 -2.29 16.00 -50.14
C GLN A 133 -1.20 16.39 -51.16
N TYR A 134 -0.75 15.44 -51.99
CA TYR A 134 -0.11 15.75 -53.29
C TYR A 134 -1.13 15.68 -54.45
N LYS A 135 -2.36 16.14 -54.22
CA LYS A 135 -3.35 16.35 -55.29
C LYS A 135 -4.11 17.66 -55.12
N ASP A 136 -3.36 18.73 -54.87
CA ASP A 136 -3.74 20.08 -55.31
C ASP A 136 -2.76 20.57 -56.38
N PHE A 137 -2.19 19.66 -57.17
CA PHE A 137 -1.64 19.99 -58.49
C PHE A 137 -2.80 19.84 -59.49
N ASP A 138 -3.76 20.77 -59.40
CA ASP A 138 -4.67 21.06 -60.51
C ASP A 138 -3.79 21.52 -61.68
N ASP A 139 -3.53 20.58 -62.58
CA ASP A 139 -3.77 20.67 -64.02
C ASP A 139 -4.15 22.08 -64.52
N ASP A 140 -3.17 22.96 -64.76
CA ASP A 140 -3.11 23.74 -66.01
C ASP A 140 -1.85 24.64 -66.07
N MET A 141 -1.34 24.78 -67.30
CA MET A 141 -0.40 25.83 -67.74
C MET A 141 1.11 25.54 -67.71
N TYR A 142 1.51 24.45 -68.37
CA TYR A 142 2.66 24.51 -69.28
C TYR A 142 2.17 24.36 -70.72
N ASP A 143 1.88 25.49 -71.37
CA ASP A 143 1.88 25.55 -72.82
C ASP A 143 3.32 25.86 -73.26
N CYS A 144 3.93 24.91 -73.95
CA CYS A 144 5.24 25.06 -74.57
C CYS A 144 5.03 25.53 -76.02
N GLU A 145 5.17 26.83 -76.31
CA GLU A 145 5.79 27.41 -77.53
C GLU A 145 6.34 28.82 -77.26
#